data_AF-A0A1J8Q5G6-F1
#
_entry.id   AF-A0A1J8Q5G6-F1
#
_cell.length_a   1.000
_cell.length_b   1.000
_cell.length_c   1.000
_cell.angle_alpha   90.00
_cell.angle_beta   90.00
_cell.angle_gamma   90.00
#
_symmetry.space_group_name_H-M   'P 1'
#
loop_
_entity.id
_entity.type
_entity.pdbx_description
1 polymer ?
#
loop_
_entity_poly.entity_id
_entity_poly.type
_entity_poly.pdbx_seq_one_letter_code
_entity_poly.pdbx_strand_id
1 'polypeptide(L)' 'MVPTVALLTPDVSELGARMGISFFANGVGILIGPPISGALLTANYNWWVPGVFSGIAALAGGMVYIIIRMMIFKSRIEE' A
#
# COMPACT_ATOMS: atom_id res chain seq x y z
N MET A 1 6.66 -4.68 0.52
CA MET A 1 7.17 -3.69 -0.44
C MET A 1 8.60 -4.00 -0.88
N VAL A 2 9.59 -3.98 0.02
CA VAL A 2 11.01 -4.22 -0.32
C VAL A 2 11.25 -5.50 -1.15
N PRO A 3 10.80 -6.70 -0.74
CA PRO A 3 11.01 -7.91 -1.54
C PRO A 3 10.26 -7.86 -2.88
N THR A 4 9.09 -7.22 -2.92
CA THR A 4 8.30 -7.07 -4.15
C THR A 4 8.98 -6.17 -5.17
N VAL A 5 9.52 -5.03 -4.73
CA VAL A 5 10.25 -4.10 -5.60
C VAL A 5 11.56 -4.71 -6.08
N ALA A 6 12.25 -5.47 -5.23
CA ALA A 6 13.44 -6.23 -5.62
C ALA A 6 13.13 -7.27 -6.71
N LEU A 7 12.05 -8.04 -6.57
CA LEU A 7 11.64 -9.03 -7.57
C LEU A 7 11.20 -8.41 -8.91
N LEU A 8 10.62 -7.21 -8.88
CA LEU A 8 10.15 -6.48 -10.06
C LEU A 8 11.23 -5.62 -10.72
N THR A 9 12.44 -5.58 -10.16
CA THR A 9 13.54 -4.77 -10.67
C THR A 9 14.57 -5.65 -11.37
N PRO A 10 14.66 -5.57 -12.72
CA PRO A 10 15.61 -6.38 -13.48
C PRO A 10 17.06 -5.93 -13.31
N ASP A 11 17.30 -4.64 -13.09
CA ASP A 11 18.64 -4.06 -12.91
C ASP A 11 18.86 -3.57 -11.48
N VAL A 12 19.85 -4.16 -10.81
CA VAL A 12 20.17 -3.84 -9.40
C VAL A 12 20.70 -2.42 -9.19
N SER A 13 21.23 -1.77 -10.23
CA SER A 13 21.69 -0.38 -10.18
C SER A 13 20.52 0.58 -9.95
N GLU A 14 19.34 0.26 -10.50
CA GLU A 14 18.12 1.08 -10.34
C GLU A 14 17.31 0.74 -9.09
N LEU A 15 17.64 -0.36 -8.40
CA LEU A 15 16.87 -0.86 -7.26
C LEU A 15 16.71 0.19 -6.16
N GLY A 16 17.78 0.91 -5.83
CA GLY A 16 17.77 1.98 -4.84
C GLY A 16 16.78 3.09 -5.16
N ALA A 17 16.79 3.57 -6.41
CA ALA A 17 15.90 4.62 -6.89
C ALA A 17 14.43 4.18 -6.86
N ARG A 18 14.14 2.97 -7.36
CA ARG A 18 12.78 2.40 -7.37
C ARG A 18 12.22 2.16 -5.97
N MET A 19 13.06 1.70 -5.04
CA MET A 19 12.69 1.58 -3.63
C MET A 19 12.40 2.97 -3.03
N GLY A 20 13.25 3.96 -3.29
CA GLY A 20 13.06 5.33 -2.80
C GLY A 20 11.72 5.94 -3.25
N ILE A 21 11.38 5.82 -4.53
CA ILE A 21 10.08 6.29 -5.07
C ILE A 21 8.91 5.58 -4.38
N SER A 22 9.02 4.27 -4.20
CA SER A 22 7.98 3.47 -3.53
C SER A 22 7.79 3.87 -2.06
N PHE A 23 8.90 4.13 -1.35
CA PHE A 23 8.86 4.61 0.04
C PHE A 23 8.30 6.03 0.15
N PHE A 24 8.62 6.90 -0.79
CA PHE A 24 8.07 8.24 -0.83
C PHE A 24 6.54 8.22 -0.92
N ALA A 25 5.99 7.41 -1.84
CA ALA A 25 4.55 7.23 -1.96
C ALA A 25 3.93 6.62 -0.69
N ASN A 26 4.60 5.63 -0.06
CA ASN A 26 4.14 5.02 1.18
C ASN A 26 4.17 5.98 2.38
N GLY A 27 5.13 6.91 2.39
CA GLY A 27 5.33 7.88 3.46
C GLY A 27 4.07 8.69 3.75
N VAL A 28 3.33 9.11 2.73
CA VAL A 28 2.06 9.85 2.89
C VAL A 28 1.06 9.06 3.75
N GLY A 29 0.92 7.76 3.52
CA GLY A 29 0.04 6.90 4.31
C GLY A 29 0.51 6.73 5.75
N ILE A 30 1.83 6.62 5.96
CA ILE A 30 2.41 6.53 7.32
C ILE A 30 2.30 7.85 8.08
N LEU A 31 2.34 9.01 7.42
CA LEU A 31 2.16 10.29 8.12
C LEU A 31 0.69 10.53 8.51
N ILE A 32 -0.26 10.08 7.69
CA ILE A 32 -1.69 10.38 7.88
C ILE A 32 -2.41 9.31 8.70
N GLY A 33 -2.05 8.03 8.53
CA GLY A 33 -2.72 6.91 9.21
C GLY A 33 -2.67 6.97 10.74
N PRO A 34 -1.49 7.11 11.38
CA PRO A 34 -1.35 7.18 12.83
C PRO A 34 -2.13 8.31 13.51
N PRO A 35 -2.12 9.58 13.04
CA PRO A 35 -2.92 10.62 13.68
C PRO A 35 -4.44 10.39 13.51
N ILE A 36 -4.89 9.84 12.37
CA ILE A 36 -6.30 9.45 12.20
C ILE A 36 -6.67 8.34 13.18
N SER A 37 -5.88 7.27 13.25
CA SER A 37 -6.12 6.16 14.18
C SER A 37 -6.10 6.63 15.64
N GLY A 38 -5.22 7.57 15.98
CA GLY A 38 -5.18 8.21 17.30
C GLY A 38 -6.42 9.05 17.60
N ALA A 39 -6.91 9.82 16.63
CA ALA A 39 -8.13 10.61 16.77
C ALA A 39 -9.38 9.71 16.94
N LEU A 40 -9.45 8.59 16.20
CA LEU A 40 -10.54 7.63 16.26
C LEU A 40 -10.61 6.89 17.61
N LEU A 41 -9.49 6.77 18.33
CA LEU A 41 -9.45 6.10 19.62
C LEU A 41 -10.33 6.79 20.67
N THR A 42 -10.55 8.11 20.57
CA THR A 42 -11.41 8.92 21.46
C THR A 42 -11.01 8.81 22.94
N ALA A 43 -11.64 9.58 23.84
CA ALA A 43 -11.38 9.53 25.29
C ALA A 43 -11.77 8.19 25.96
N ASN A 44 -12.64 7.40 25.32
CA ASN A 44 -13.11 6.11 25.84
C ASN A 44 -12.28 4.92 25.35
N TYR A 45 -11.13 5.16 24.68
CA TYR A 45 -10.24 4.10 24.17
C TYR A 45 -10.96 3.05 23.32
N ASN A 46 -11.71 3.51 22.31
CA ASN A 46 -12.53 2.66 21.47
C ASN A 46 -11.73 2.01 20.33
N TRP A 47 -10.93 0.98 20.67
CA TRP A 47 -9.94 0.35 19.76
C TRP A 47 -10.51 -0.33 18.51
N TRP A 48 -11.81 -0.66 18.48
CA TRP A 48 -12.41 -1.29 17.30
C TRP A 48 -12.51 -0.33 16.11
N VAL A 49 -12.69 0.97 16.34
CA VAL A 49 -12.86 1.97 15.27
C VAL A 49 -11.58 2.15 14.44
N PRO A 50 -10.39 2.35 15.05
CA PRO A 50 -9.12 2.34 14.30
C PRO A 50 -8.85 1.01 13.57
N GLY A 51 -9.29 -0.11 14.16
CA GLY A 51 -9.20 -1.43 13.54
C GLY A 51 -10.00 -1.52 12.24
N VAL A 52 -11.25 -1.08 12.26
CA VAL A 52 -12.10 -1.05 11.05
C VAL A 52 -11.54 -0.06 10.01
N PHE A 53 -11.06 1.11 10.43
CA PHE A 53 -10.40 2.06 9.53
C PHE A 53 -9.20 1.43 8.81
N SER A 54 -8.31 0.76 9.55
CA SER A 54 -7.14 0.08 8.97
C SER A 54 -7.54 -1.05 8.04
N GLY A 55 -8.58 -1.81 8.39
CA GLY A 55 -9.14 -2.87 7.55
C GLY A 55 -9.69 -2.35 6.21
N ILE A 56 -10.46 -1.27 6.23
CA ILE A 56 -10.99 -0.63 5.02
C ILE A 56 -9.86 -0.10 4.14
N ALA A 57 -8.85 0.55 4.73
CA ALA A 57 -7.68 1.03 4.00
C ALA A 57 -6.90 -0.12 3.32
N ALA A 58 -6.73 -1.25 4.02
CA ALA A 58 -6.10 -2.43 3.47
C ALA A 58 -6.92 -3.07 2.33
N LEU A 59 -8.24 -3.15 2.49
CA LEU A 59 -9.15 -3.66 1.44
C LEU A 59 -9.11 -2.78 0.18
N ALA A 60 -9.10 -1.45 0.35
CA ALA A 60 -8.98 -0.52 -0.76
C ALA A 60 -7.65 -0.74 -1.52
N GLY A 61 -6.53 -0.85 -0.81
CA GLY A 61 -5.23 -1.18 -1.42
C GLY A 61 -5.20 -2.54 -2.12
N GLY A 62 -5.82 -3.55 -1.50
CA GLY A 62 -5.97 -4.89 -2.09
C GLY A 62 -6.78 -4.87 -3.38
N MET A 63 -7.87 -4.10 -3.43
CA MET A 63 -8.70 -3.95 -4.63
C MET A 63 -7.92 -3.34 -5.79
N VAL A 64 -7.11 -2.31 -5.54
CA VAL A 64 -6.22 -1.72 -6.55
C VAL A 64 -5.24 -2.77 -7.09
N TYR A 65 -4.68 -3.61 -6.23
CA TYR A 65 -3.78 -4.68 -6.65
C TYR A 65 -4.48 -5.74 -7.52
N ILE A 66 -5.72 -6.11 -7.17
CA ILE A 66 -6.55 -7.03 -7.97
C ILE A 66 -6.82 -6.42 -9.35
N ILE A 67 -7.18 -5.15 -9.42
CA ILE A 67 -7.42 -4.45 -10.69
C ILE A 67 -6.17 -4.45 -11.57
N ILE A 68 -5.01 -4.06 -11.02
CA ILE A 68 -3.73 -4.09 -11.75
C ILE A 68 -3.44 -5.50 -12.26
N ARG A 69 -3.67 -6.53 -11.44
CA ARG A 69 -3.45 -7.92 -11.84
C ARG A 69 -4.39 -8.35 -12.98
N MET A 70 -5.65 -7.93 -12.95
CA MET A 70 -6.60 -8.18 -14.04
C MET A 70 -6.19 -7.48 -15.33
N MET A 71 -5.71 -6.23 -15.25
CA MET A 71 -5.23 -5.48 -16.42
C MET A 71 -4.02 -6.16 -17.08
N ILE A 72 -3.03 -6.58 -16.29
CA ILE A 72 -1.84 -7.28 -16.80
C ILE A 72 -2.19 -8.66 -17.37
N PHE A 73 -3.16 -9.35 -16.76
CA PHE A 73 -3.61 -10.64 -17.28
C PHE A 73 -4.32 -10.48 -18.62
N LYS A 74 -5.17 -9.46 -18.75
CA LYS A 74 -5.84 -9.14 -20.00
C LYS A 74 -4.83 -8.80 -21.11
N SER A 75 -3.85 -7.94 -20.83
CA SER A 75 -2.86 -7.55 -21.83
C SER A 75 -2.01 -8.70 -22.37
N ARG A 76 -1.83 -9.77 -21.57
CA ARG A 76 -1.09 -10.97 -21.98
C ARG A 76 -1.92 -11.94 -22.84
N ILE A 77 -3.25 -11.85 -22.81
CA ILE A 77 -4.15 -12.67 -23.65
C ILE A 77 -4.33 -12.05 -25.04
N GLU A 78 -4.16 -10.73 -25.14
CA GLU A 78 -4.28 -9.98 -26.40
C GLU A 78 -3.00 -10.06 -27.27
N GLU A 79 -1.88 -10.57 -26.74
CA GLU A 79 -0.65 -10.96 -27.47
C GLU A 79 -0.69 -12.43 -27.90
#